data_AF-A0A2K8L324-F1
#
_entry.id   AF-A0A2K8L324-F1
#
_cell.length_a   1.000
_cell.length_b   1.000
_cell.length_c   1.000
_cell.angle_alpha   90.00
_cell.angle_beta   90.00
_cell.angle_gamma   90.00
#
_symmetry.space_group_name_H-M   'P 1'
#
loop_
_entity.id
_entity.type
_entity.pdbx_description
1 polymer ?
#
loop_
_entity_poly.entity_id
_entity_poly.type
_entity_poly.pdbx_seq_one_letter_code
_entity_poly.pdbx_strand_id
1 'polypeptide(L)'
;MSKIVSFSTGESLINQGDEDTIAYLIQSGWVQINQKKEDGTSFEVKIGPGEIVGELALVGLVTQRSASATAITAVEAEEIDRGALIRLVNGPASKLTPVLAALLSRLKNAMVDEKQANVFAPDDTIHARVVGLNDISKQALCNQPCEISRLPWVFGSHVPPQSVTDLLRHQQMADTLLANASKRVREQHLCIETDGKNGLQLQLMQHGDYCEVNDKRVGYGASSTTVPLQKGDHTVSFGDPVDPYAFGIEIL
;
A
#
# COMPACT_ATOMS: atom_id res chain seq x y z
N MET A 1 -1.96 26.58 -0.76
CA MET A 1 -2.56 25.24 -0.74
C MET A 1 -1.44 24.26 -0.98
N SER A 2 -1.53 23.05 -0.47
CA SER A 2 -0.69 21.95 -0.95
C SER A 2 -0.97 21.72 -2.44
N LYS A 3 0.06 21.29 -3.18
CA LYS A 3 0.01 21.14 -4.63
C LYS A 3 0.08 19.66 -4.97
N ILE A 4 -0.80 19.19 -5.85
CA ILE A 4 -0.66 17.84 -6.40
C ILE A 4 0.44 17.88 -7.48
N VAL A 5 1.37 16.96 -7.37
CA VAL A 5 2.47 16.74 -8.32
C VAL A 5 2.43 15.29 -8.78
N SER A 6 2.87 15.06 -10.02
CA SER A 6 2.90 13.74 -10.64
C SER A 6 4.33 13.40 -11.04
N PHE A 7 4.73 12.16 -10.80
CA PHE A 7 6.05 11.62 -11.15
C PHE A 7 5.88 10.40 -12.03
N SER A 8 6.69 10.32 -13.09
CA SER A 8 6.75 9.13 -13.94
C SER A 8 7.61 8.04 -13.29
N THR A 9 7.41 6.78 -13.69
CA THR A 9 8.30 5.68 -13.26
C THR A 9 9.77 6.03 -13.54
N GLY A 10 10.63 5.87 -12.53
CA GLY A 10 12.06 6.18 -12.57
C GLY A 10 12.41 7.62 -12.18
N GLU A 11 11.42 8.50 -12.04
CA GLU A 11 11.64 9.90 -11.66
C GLU A 11 11.97 10.04 -10.17
N SER A 12 12.89 10.93 -9.84
CA SER A 12 13.31 11.20 -8.46
C SER A 12 12.40 12.25 -7.83
N LEU A 13 11.82 11.91 -6.68
CA LEU A 13 11.09 12.86 -5.83
C LEU A 13 12.06 13.64 -4.95
N ILE A 14 13.10 12.96 -4.45
CA ILE A 14 14.10 13.45 -3.49
C ILE A 14 15.43 12.78 -3.81
N ASN A 15 16.53 13.53 -3.87
CA ASN A 15 17.87 12.94 -3.89
C ASN A 15 18.55 13.10 -2.53
N GLN A 16 19.20 12.03 -2.06
CA GLN A 16 20.03 12.07 -0.86
C GLN A 16 21.11 13.15 -0.98
N GLY A 17 21.28 13.93 0.10
CA GLY A 17 22.23 15.05 0.15
C GLY A 17 21.68 16.41 -0.28
N ASP A 18 20.53 16.47 -0.97
CA ASP A 18 19.91 17.75 -1.35
C ASP A 18 19.53 18.57 -0.10
N GLU A 19 19.49 19.90 -0.21
CA GLU A 19 19.23 20.83 0.91
C GLU A 19 17.79 21.37 0.94
N ASP A 20 16.88 20.75 0.20
CA ASP A 20 15.49 21.18 0.15
C ASP A 20 14.66 20.63 1.34
N THR A 21 13.51 21.24 1.61
CA THR A 21 12.68 20.94 2.79
C THR A 21 11.26 20.50 2.45
N ILE A 22 11.00 20.12 1.20
CA ILE A 22 9.67 19.70 0.74
C ILE A 22 9.40 18.27 1.24
N ALA A 23 8.19 17.98 1.69
CA ALA A 23 7.74 16.60 1.90
C ALA A 23 6.67 16.23 0.88
N TYR A 24 6.49 14.95 0.64
CA TYR A 24 5.48 14.42 -0.24
C TYR A 24 4.63 13.39 0.50
N LEU A 25 3.31 13.61 0.53
CA LEU A 25 2.33 12.62 0.96
C LEU A 25 1.86 11.86 -0.29
N ILE A 26 2.14 10.56 -0.37
CA ILE A 26 1.81 9.74 -1.53
C ILE A 26 0.29 9.52 -1.58
N GLN A 27 -0.33 9.84 -2.73
CA GLN A 27 -1.76 9.67 -2.96
C GLN A 27 -2.05 8.42 -3.82
N SER A 28 -1.18 8.14 -4.79
CA SER A 28 -1.24 6.95 -5.63
C SER A 28 0.16 6.50 -6.07
N GLY A 29 0.29 5.25 -6.48
CA GLY A 29 1.55 4.65 -6.91
C GLY A 29 2.52 4.28 -5.78
N TRP A 30 3.70 3.82 -6.18
CA TRP A 30 4.76 3.35 -5.28
C TRP A 30 6.07 4.10 -5.48
N VAL A 31 6.74 4.37 -4.37
CA VAL A 31 8.04 5.03 -4.30
C VAL A 31 9.01 4.12 -3.57
N GLN A 32 10.20 3.96 -4.12
CA GLN A 32 11.30 3.27 -3.48
C GLN A 32 12.21 4.28 -2.77
N ILE A 33 12.44 4.05 -1.48
CA ILE A 33 13.36 4.81 -0.65
C ILE A 33 14.67 4.05 -0.56
N ASN A 34 15.76 4.71 -0.92
CA ASN A 34 17.10 4.14 -0.88
C ASN A 34 18.00 5.05 -0.05
N GLN A 35 18.57 4.55 1.04
CA GLN A 35 19.57 5.25 1.84
C GLN A 35 20.92 4.56 1.70
N LYS A 36 21.94 5.29 1.25
CA LYS A 36 23.34 4.85 1.31
C LYS A 36 23.97 5.37 2.59
N LYS A 37 24.52 4.48 3.42
CA LYS A 37 25.25 4.82 4.64
C LYS A 37 26.75 4.93 4.35
N GLU A 38 27.46 5.65 5.22
CA GLU A 38 28.91 5.88 5.09
C GLU A 38 29.73 4.59 5.17
N ASP A 39 29.23 3.58 5.89
CA ASP A 39 29.85 2.25 6.01
C ASP A 39 29.67 1.37 4.75
N GLY A 40 29.06 1.93 3.69
CA GLY A 40 28.79 1.23 2.43
C GLY A 40 27.54 0.35 2.46
N THR A 41 26.84 0.25 3.59
CA THR A 41 25.55 -0.45 3.64
C THR A 41 24.44 0.40 3.01
N SER A 42 23.43 -0.27 2.48
CA SER A 42 22.24 0.38 1.94
C SER A 42 20.97 -0.17 2.56
N PHE A 43 20.02 0.70 2.81
CA PHE A 43 18.66 0.34 3.21
C PHE A 43 17.70 0.70 2.09
N GLU A 44 16.78 -0.21 1.79
CA GLU A 44 15.75 -0.05 0.77
C GLU A 44 14.38 -0.40 1.35
N VAL A 45 13.40 0.48 1.13
CA VAL A 45 12.01 0.23 1.50
C VAL A 45 11.07 0.82 0.44
N LYS A 46 9.96 0.14 0.18
CA LYS A 46 8.91 0.64 -0.71
C LYS A 46 7.81 1.28 0.12
N ILE A 47 7.38 2.47 -0.28
CA ILE A 47 6.27 3.19 0.34
C ILE A 47 5.19 3.49 -0.69
N GLY A 48 3.94 3.50 -0.23
CA GLY A 48 2.76 3.67 -1.07
C GLY A 48 1.79 4.73 -0.54
N PRO A 49 0.53 4.72 -1.01
CA PRO A 49 -0.46 5.71 -0.63
C PRO A 49 -0.71 5.79 0.87
N GLY A 50 -0.83 7.03 1.38
CA GLY A 50 -0.99 7.31 2.81
C GLY A 50 0.33 7.44 3.57
N GLU A 51 1.47 7.18 2.93
CA GLU A 51 2.80 7.37 3.53
C GLU A 51 3.43 8.70 3.12
N ILE A 52 4.31 9.21 3.99
CA ILE A 52 4.99 10.50 3.80
C ILE A 52 6.51 10.31 3.72
N VAL A 53 7.14 11.03 2.80
CA VAL A 53 8.59 11.07 2.62
C VAL A 53 9.10 12.50 2.63
N GLY A 54 10.32 12.70 3.16
CA GLY A 54 10.95 14.02 3.25
C GLY A 54 10.55 14.84 4.48
N GLU A 55 9.78 14.22 5.39
CA GLU A 55 9.25 14.84 6.59
C GLU A 55 10.34 15.30 7.56
N LEU A 56 11.49 14.59 7.65
CA LEU A 56 12.59 14.97 8.53
C LEU A 56 13.17 16.35 8.18
N ALA A 57 13.37 16.62 6.88
CA ALA A 57 13.86 17.92 6.40
C ALA A 57 12.79 19.01 6.57
N LEU A 58 11.51 18.66 6.32
CA LEU A 58 10.38 19.56 6.51
C LEU A 58 10.28 20.05 7.97
N VAL A 59 10.47 19.18 8.96
CA VAL A 59 10.45 19.56 10.38
C VAL A 59 11.79 20.12 10.88
N GLY A 60 12.85 20.08 10.07
CA GLY A 60 14.18 20.58 10.43
C GLY A 60 14.99 19.68 11.36
N LEU A 61 14.68 18.38 11.40
CA LEU A 61 15.52 17.40 12.11
C LEU A 61 16.82 17.10 11.35
N VAL A 62 16.83 17.31 10.04
CA VAL A 62 18.01 17.22 9.18
C VAL A 62 18.08 18.44 8.27
N THR A 63 19.29 18.84 7.89
CA THR A 63 19.55 19.93 6.93
C THR A 63 19.78 19.43 5.51
N GLN A 64 20.19 18.16 5.36
CA GLN A 64 20.35 17.48 4.08
C GLN A 64 19.47 16.23 4.02
N ARG A 65 18.99 15.88 2.83
CA ARG A 65 18.15 14.68 2.62
C ARG A 65 18.91 13.42 3.05
N SER A 66 18.29 12.64 3.93
CA SER A 66 18.90 11.43 4.50
C SER A 66 18.84 10.21 3.57
N ALA A 67 17.98 10.23 2.55
CA ALA A 67 17.76 9.14 1.61
C ALA A 67 17.22 9.69 0.28
N SER A 68 17.39 8.92 -0.80
CA SER A 68 16.74 9.18 -2.08
C SER A 68 15.36 8.53 -2.13
N ALA A 69 14.42 9.14 -2.86
CA ALA A 69 13.09 8.62 -3.09
C ALA A 69 12.81 8.63 -4.60
N THR A 70 12.55 7.48 -5.19
CA THR A 70 12.36 7.31 -6.64
C THR A 70 11.04 6.62 -6.92
N ALA A 71 10.23 7.17 -7.83
CA ALA A 71 8.99 6.55 -8.26
C ALA A 71 9.27 5.22 -8.97
N ILE A 72 8.65 4.12 -8.56
CA ILE A 72 8.75 2.81 -9.23
C ILE A 72 7.49 2.47 -10.04
N THR A 73 6.43 3.24 -9.87
CA THR A 73 5.25 3.31 -10.74
C THR A 73 4.99 4.78 -11.10
N ALA A 74 3.95 5.07 -11.90
CA ALA A 74 3.42 6.43 -11.91
C ALA A 74 2.91 6.78 -10.51
N VAL A 75 3.24 7.99 -10.03
CA VAL A 75 2.94 8.44 -8.66
C VAL A 75 2.26 9.80 -8.71
N GLU A 76 1.16 9.95 -7.98
CA GLU A 76 0.65 11.27 -7.58
C GLU A 76 0.94 11.49 -6.11
N ALA A 77 1.45 12.68 -5.78
CA ALA A 77 1.75 13.06 -4.42
C ALA A 77 1.27 14.48 -4.12
N GLU A 78 0.96 14.73 -2.86
CA GLU A 78 0.70 16.06 -2.33
C GLU A 78 2.01 16.65 -1.81
N GLU A 79 2.45 17.73 -2.45
CA GLU A 79 3.63 18.50 -2.07
C GLU A 79 3.33 19.38 -0.84
N ILE A 80 4.14 19.21 0.20
CA ILE A 80 4.00 19.87 1.50
C ILE A 80 5.31 20.61 1.82
N ASP A 81 5.31 21.91 1.60
CA ASP A 81 6.34 22.82 2.12
C ASP A 81 6.02 23.28 3.55
N ARG A 82 6.96 24.01 4.19
CA ARG A 82 6.76 24.53 5.56
C ARG A 82 5.53 25.43 5.65
N GLY A 83 5.27 26.24 4.63
CA GLY A 83 4.08 27.08 4.57
C GLY A 83 2.78 26.28 4.50
N ALA A 84 2.76 25.18 3.74
CA ALA A 84 1.63 24.27 3.62
C ALA A 84 1.39 23.56 4.94
N LEU A 85 2.45 23.08 5.61
CA LEU A 85 2.33 22.48 6.94
C LEU A 85 1.72 23.46 7.95
N ILE A 86 2.22 24.71 8.01
CA ILE A 86 1.66 25.75 8.90
C ILE A 86 0.17 25.97 8.60
N ARG A 87 -0.23 26.00 7.32
CA ARG A 87 -1.63 26.17 6.93
C ARG A 87 -2.49 24.95 7.25
N LEU A 88 -1.94 23.74 7.14
CA LEU A 88 -2.64 22.50 7.52
C LEU A 88 -2.91 22.47 9.01
N VAL A 89 -1.92 22.84 9.84
CA VAL A 89 -2.05 22.90 11.30
C VAL A 89 -3.05 23.97 11.75
N ASN A 90 -3.04 25.14 11.12
CA ASN A 90 -3.97 26.23 11.43
C ASN A 90 -5.32 26.12 10.68
N GLY A 91 -5.51 25.07 9.88
CA GLY A 91 -6.68 24.87 9.06
C GLY A 91 -7.70 23.89 9.69
N PRO A 92 -8.71 23.47 8.92
CA PRO A 92 -9.64 22.44 9.37
C PRO A 92 -8.91 21.12 9.66
N ALA A 93 -9.20 20.51 10.81
CA ALA A 93 -8.55 19.27 11.28
C ALA A 93 -8.64 18.11 10.27
N SER A 94 -9.71 18.06 9.46
CA SER A 94 -9.89 17.06 8.41
C SER A 94 -8.76 17.07 7.36
N LYS A 95 -8.12 18.21 7.11
CA LYS A 95 -6.99 18.31 6.17
C LYS A 95 -5.66 17.84 6.78
N LEU A 96 -5.50 17.97 8.09
CA LEU A 96 -4.30 17.52 8.80
C LEU A 96 -4.33 16.01 9.07
N THR A 97 -5.53 15.42 9.15
CA THR A 97 -5.74 14.02 9.57
C THR A 97 -4.93 13.01 8.73
N PRO A 98 -4.84 13.11 7.39
CA PRO A 98 -4.02 12.21 6.58
C PRO A 98 -2.51 12.31 6.89
N VAL A 99 -2.00 13.53 7.07
CA VAL A 99 -0.57 13.75 7.43
C VAL A 99 -0.28 13.18 8.82
N LEU A 100 -1.17 13.39 9.78
CA LEU A 100 -1.03 12.84 11.12
C LEU A 100 -1.06 11.30 11.09
N ALA A 101 -1.93 10.71 10.28
CA ALA A 101 -2.01 9.27 10.11
C ALA A 101 -0.70 8.70 9.52
N ALA A 102 -0.17 9.32 8.47
CA ALA A 102 1.10 8.92 7.85
C ALA A 102 2.25 8.91 8.88
N LEU A 103 2.37 9.96 9.69
CA LEU A 103 3.41 10.06 10.72
C LEU A 103 3.24 9.02 11.84
N LEU A 104 2.01 8.78 12.30
CA LEU A 104 1.75 7.77 13.33
C LEU A 104 2.00 6.35 12.83
N SER A 105 1.64 6.04 11.59
CA SER A 105 1.97 4.75 10.96
C SER A 105 3.48 4.54 10.90
N ARG A 106 4.24 5.57 10.55
CA ARG A 106 5.70 5.49 10.52
C ARG A 106 6.31 5.29 11.91
N LEU A 107 5.79 5.97 12.93
CA LEU A 107 6.20 5.74 14.32
C LEU A 107 5.90 4.31 14.77
N LYS A 108 4.73 3.78 14.44
CA LYS A 108 4.37 2.38 14.74
C LYS A 108 5.37 1.42 14.08
N ASN A 109 5.67 1.59 12.80
CA ASN A 109 6.59 0.71 12.07
C ASN A 109 8.00 0.74 12.67
N ALA A 110 8.52 1.94 12.98
CA ALA A 110 9.82 2.09 13.62
C ALA A 110 9.90 1.45 15.01
N MET A 111 8.78 1.39 15.75
CA MET A 111 8.71 0.76 17.08
C MET A 111 8.45 -0.75 17.03
N VAL A 112 7.80 -1.24 15.97
CA VAL A 112 7.47 -2.67 15.80
C VAL A 112 8.69 -3.47 15.37
N ASP A 113 9.62 -2.87 14.61
CA ASP A 113 10.91 -3.47 14.23
C ASP A 113 11.74 -3.93 15.46
N GLU A 114 11.62 -3.27 16.62
CA GLU A 114 12.32 -3.70 17.84
C GLU A 114 11.69 -4.93 18.53
N LYS A 115 10.40 -5.22 18.29
CA LYS A 115 9.67 -6.30 19.01
C LYS A 115 9.45 -7.57 18.19
N GLN A 116 9.61 -7.53 16.86
CA GLN A 116 9.32 -8.68 15.99
C GLN A 116 10.54 -9.49 15.54
N ALA A 117 11.77 -9.10 15.89
CA ALA A 117 12.95 -9.93 15.64
C ALA A 117 12.98 -11.27 16.42
N ASN A 118 11.97 -11.59 17.25
CA ASN A 118 12.05 -12.75 18.14
C ASN A 118 10.73 -13.51 18.46
N VAL A 119 9.66 -13.43 17.65
CA VAL A 119 8.38 -14.14 17.96
C VAL A 119 7.76 -14.98 16.84
N PHE A 120 8.23 -14.91 15.59
CA PHE A 120 7.76 -15.84 14.56
C PHE A 120 8.96 -16.62 14.02
N ALA A 121 9.03 -17.91 14.37
CA ALA A 121 9.63 -18.84 13.41
C ALA A 121 8.77 -18.71 12.14
N PRO A 122 9.34 -18.34 10.99
CA PRO A 122 8.57 -18.34 9.76
C PRO A 122 8.05 -19.76 9.59
N ASP A 123 6.74 -19.92 9.50
CA ASP A 123 6.26 -21.00 8.69
C ASP A 123 6.75 -20.64 7.28
N ASP A 124 7.90 -21.18 6.87
CA ASP A 124 8.52 -20.96 5.54
C ASP A 124 7.62 -21.48 4.39
N THR A 125 6.43 -21.94 4.73
CA THR A 125 5.40 -22.39 3.82
C THR A 125 4.88 -21.21 2.99
N ILE A 126 5.34 -21.14 1.74
CA ILE A 126 4.71 -20.30 0.72
C ILE A 126 3.39 -20.97 0.35
N HIS A 127 2.27 -20.28 0.61
CA HIS A 127 0.93 -20.77 0.31
C HIS A 127 0.53 -20.54 -1.15
N ALA A 128 0.95 -19.41 -1.72
CA ALA A 128 0.64 -19.03 -3.09
C ALA A 128 1.63 -18.03 -3.67
N ARG A 129 1.74 -17.98 -5.00
CA ARG A 129 2.45 -16.95 -5.74
C ARG A 129 1.46 -16.12 -6.55
N VAL A 130 1.55 -14.80 -6.45
CA VAL A 130 0.67 -13.83 -7.10
C VAL A 130 1.43 -13.03 -8.15
N VAL A 131 0.85 -12.89 -9.34
CA VAL A 131 1.38 -12.09 -10.45
C VAL A 131 0.32 -11.13 -10.99
N GLY A 132 0.73 -9.94 -11.42
CA GLY A 132 -0.16 -9.01 -12.10
C GLY A 132 -0.31 -9.37 -13.58
N LEU A 133 -1.56 -9.54 -14.05
CA LEU A 133 -1.86 -9.89 -15.44
C LEU A 133 -2.00 -8.67 -16.35
N ASN A 134 -2.27 -7.50 -15.77
CA ASN A 134 -2.29 -6.21 -16.47
C ASN A 134 -1.42 -5.17 -15.74
N ASP A 135 -1.29 -3.98 -16.30
CA ASP A 135 -0.34 -2.98 -15.80
C ASP A 135 -0.72 -2.46 -14.42
N ILE A 136 -2.00 -2.20 -14.13
CA ILE A 136 -2.45 -1.75 -12.81
C ILE A 136 -2.23 -2.82 -11.72
N SER A 137 -2.39 -4.11 -12.06
CA SER A 137 -2.10 -5.21 -11.13
C SER A 137 -0.61 -5.46 -10.95
N LYS A 138 0.21 -5.30 -11.99
CA LYS A 138 1.67 -5.33 -11.82
C LYS A 138 2.12 -4.21 -10.90
N GLN A 139 1.61 -3.00 -11.10
CA GLN A 139 1.91 -1.85 -10.25
C GLN A 139 1.48 -2.07 -8.80
N ALA A 140 0.32 -2.68 -8.55
CA ALA A 140 -0.12 -3.06 -7.20
C ALA A 140 0.87 -3.99 -6.47
N LEU A 141 1.62 -4.81 -7.22
CA LEU A 141 2.68 -5.69 -6.70
C LEU A 141 4.09 -5.07 -6.87
N CYS A 142 4.19 -3.73 -7.01
CA CYS A 142 5.45 -3.03 -7.22
C CYS A 142 6.25 -3.57 -8.43
N ASN A 143 5.55 -3.98 -9.49
CA ASN A 143 6.07 -4.56 -10.73
C ASN A 143 6.84 -5.87 -10.57
N GLN A 144 6.61 -6.62 -9.48
CA GLN A 144 7.24 -7.91 -9.21
C GLN A 144 6.20 -8.93 -8.72
N PRO A 145 6.39 -10.25 -8.97
CA PRO A 145 5.58 -11.27 -8.31
C PRO A 145 5.68 -11.17 -6.78
N CYS A 146 4.63 -11.56 -6.08
CA CYS A 146 4.57 -11.59 -4.62
C CYS A 146 4.27 -13.00 -4.12
N GLU A 147 4.86 -13.40 -3.00
CA GLU A 147 4.62 -14.69 -2.35
C GLU A 147 3.77 -14.48 -1.10
N ILE A 148 2.71 -15.28 -0.98
CA ILE A 148 1.83 -15.30 0.19
C ILE A 148 2.40 -16.30 1.20
N SER A 149 3.08 -15.80 2.21
CA SER A 149 3.63 -16.58 3.33
C SER A 149 2.86 -16.37 4.64
N ARG A 150 1.88 -15.46 4.66
CA ARG A 150 0.96 -15.25 5.78
C ARG A 150 -0.48 -15.24 5.31
N LEU A 151 -1.34 -15.79 6.15
CA LEU A 151 -2.79 -15.73 5.99
C LEU A 151 -3.42 -15.11 7.25
N PRO A 152 -4.55 -14.40 7.12
CA PRO A 152 -5.19 -13.99 5.87
C PRO A 152 -4.33 -13.00 5.06
N TRP A 153 -4.40 -13.05 3.73
CA TRP A 153 -3.77 -12.10 2.83
C TRP A 153 -4.82 -11.18 2.20
N VAL A 154 -4.72 -9.87 2.45
CA VAL A 154 -5.76 -8.92 2.08
C VAL A 154 -5.33 -8.03 0.90
N PHE A 155 -6.20 -7.93 -0.09
CA PHE A 155 -6.13 -6.95 -1.17
C PHE A 155 -7.09 -5.79 -0.88
N GLY A 156 -6.61 -4.56 -0.99
CA GLY A 156 -7.44 -3.39 -0.74
C GLY A 156 -6.76 -2.07 -1.05
N SER A 157 -7.49 -0.97 -0.92
CA SER A 157 -7.04 0.38 -1.25
C SER A 157 -6.63 1.19 -0.02
N HIS A 158 -5.79 2.20 -0.19
CA HIS A 158 -5.62 3.18 0.89
C HIS A 158 -6.88 4.06 0.95
N VAL A 159 -7.48 4.16 2.14
CA VAL A 159 -8.56 5.11 2.40
C VAL A 159 -8.06 6.12 3.42
N PRO A 160 -7.82 7.38 3.02
CA PRO A 160 -7.35 8.40 3.94
C PRO A 160 -8.36 8.60 5.09
N PRO A 161 -7.91 8.64 6.35
CA PRO A 161 -8.80 8.87 7.48
C PRO A 161 -9.45 10.26 7.39
N GLN A 162 -10.77 10.31 7.57
CA GLN A 162 -11.53 11.56 7.49
C GLN A 162 -11.70 12.25 8.84
N SER A 163 -11.46 11.51 9.92
CA SER A 163 -11.56 11.99 11.29
C SER A 163 -10.48 11.39 12.20
N VAL A 164 -10.23 12.04 13.34
CA VAL A 164 -9.36 11.49 14.39
C VAL A 164 -9.88 10.15 14.90
N THR A 165 -11.20 9.94 14.92
CA THR A 165 -11.79 8.67 15.31
C THR A 165 -11.39 7.54 14.36
N ASP A 166 -11.32 7.80 13.06
CA ASP A 166 -10.85 6.81 12.09
C ASP A 166 -9.38 6.45 12.34
N LEU A 167 -8.55 7.46 12.62
CA LEU A 167 -7.13 7.30 12.92
C LEU A 167 -6.84 6.47 14.18
N LEU A 168 -7.76 6.46 15.15
CA LEU A 168 -7.67 5.64 16.36
C LEU A 168 -8.21 4.22 16.19
N ARG A 169 -8.91 3.91 15.10
CA ARG A 169 -9.34 2.53 14.84
C ARG A 169 -8.13 1.67 14.50
N HIS A 170 -8.16 0.42 14.95
CA HIS A 170 -7.18 -0.57 14.55
C HIS A 170 -7.49 -0.98 13.10
N GLN A 171 -6.84 -0.31 12.14
CA GLN A 171 -6.93 -0.68 10.74
C GLN A 171 -5.81 -1.66 10.41
N GLN A 172 -6.19 -2.89 10.06
CA GLN A 172 -5.27 -3.82 9.44
C GLN A 172 -5.05 -3.37 8.00
N MET A 173 -3.82 -2.97 7.68
CA MET A 173 -3.45 -2.60 6.32
C MET A 173 -3.57 -3.80 5.39
N ALA A 174 -3.95 -3.54 4.13
CA ALA A 174 -3.93 -4.56 3.09
C ALA A 174 -2.48 -5.04 2.86
N ASP A 175 -2.26 -6.35 2.80
CA ASP A 175 -0.96 -6.93 2.43
C ASP A 175 -0.61 -6.59 0.96
N THR A 176 -1.62 -6.50 0.09
CA THR A 176 -1.48 -5.94 -1.27
C THR A 176 -2.27 -4.65 -1.38
N LEU A 177 -1.55 -3.54 -1.31
CA LEU A 177 -2.11 -2.20 -1.46
C LEU A 177 -2.31 -1.86 -2.95
N LEU A 178 -3.57 -1.72 -3.34
CA LEU A 178 -4.00 -1.34 -4.68
C LEU A 178 -3.81 0.16 -4.87
N ALA A 179 -2.56 0.56 -5.13
CA ALA A 179 -2.11 1.94 -5.06
C ALA A 179 -2.81 2.91 -6.03
N ASN A 180 -3.51 2.40 -7.05
CA ASN A 180 -4.22 3.20 -8.05
C ASN A 180 -5.73 2.91 -8.04
N ALA A 181 -6.25 2.42 -6.91
CA ALA A 181 -7.62 1.96 -6.79
C ALA A 181 -8.65 3.08 -7.04
N SER A 182 -9.71 2.73 -7.77
CA SER A 182 -10.90 3.57 -7.85
C SER A 182 -11.65 3.58 -6.50
N LYS A 183 -12.57 4.52 -6.32
CA LYS A 183 -13.42 4.63 -5.11
C LYS A 183 -14.30 3.39 -4.84
N ARG A 184 -14.39 2.46 -5.80
CA ARG A 184 -15.14 1.21 -5.67
C ARG A 184 -14.37 0.17 -4.86
N VAL A 185 -13.04 0.22 -4.89
CA VAL A 185 -12.20 -0.68 -4.09
C VAL A 185 -12.09 -0.11 -2.67
N ARG A 186 -12.36 -0.95 -1.68
CA ARG A 186 -12.31 -0.59 -0.26
C ARG A 186 -10.95 -0.96 0.35
N GLU A 187 -10.72 -0.49 1.57
CA GLU A 187 -9.52 -0.80 2.35
C GLU A 187 -9.28 -2.29 2.54
N GLN A 188 -10.35 -3.06 2.67
CA GLN A 188 -10.33 -4.52 2.64
C GLN A 188 -11.39 -4.95 1.63
N HIS A 189 -10.95 -5.32 0.43
CA HIS A 189 -11.86 -5.61 -0.67
C HIS A 189 -11.99 -7.12 -0.91
N LEU A 190 -10.84 -7.81 -0.91
CA LEU A 190 -10.74 -9.23 -1.17
C LEU A 190 -9.70 -9.83 -0.26
N CYS A 191 -9.91 -11.07 0.17
CA CYS A 191 -8.96 -11.77 1.03
C CYS A 191 -8.76 -13.21 0.57
N ILE A 192 -7.53 -13.71 0.70
CA ILE A 192 -7.21 -15.13 0.63
C ILE A 192 -6.97 -15.64 2.04
N GLU A 193 -7.67 -16.68 2.42
CA GLU A 193 -7.60 -17.27 3.76
C GLU A 193 -7.70 -18.80 3.69
N THR A 194 -7.45 -19.47 4.81
CA THR A 194 -7.65 -20.93 4.92
C THR A 194 -9.14 -21.29 4.96
N ASP A 195 -9.51 -22.40 4.33
CA ASP A 195 -10.85 -23.00 4.43
C ASP A 195 -11.04 -23.85 5.72
N GLY A 196 -10.01 -23.96 6.56
CA GLY A 196 -10.00 -24.77 7.79
C GLY A 196 -9.81 -26.27 7.57
N LYS A 197 -9.61 -26.73 6.33
CA LYS A 197 -9.49 -28.15 5.92
C LYS A 197 -8.27 -28.41 5.01
N ASN A 198 -7.25 -27.55 5.09
CA ASN A 198 -6.01 -27.55 4.29
C ASN A 198 -6.12 -26.98 2.87
N GLY A 199 -7.23 -26.32 2.52
CA GLY A 199 -7.37 -25.55 1.29
C GLY A 199 -7.28 -24.05 1.53
N LEU A 200 -7.18 -23.29 0.44
CA LEU A 200 -7.38 -21.84 0.47
C LEU A 200 -8.74 -21.49 -0.12
N GLN A 201 -9.27 -20.35 0.31
CA GLN A 201 -10.46 -19.77 -0.27
C GLN A 201 -10.28 -18.27 -0.45
N LEU A 202 -10.92 -17.76 -1.48
CA LEU A 202 -11.06 -16.35 -1.74
C LEU A 202 -12.36 -15.85 -1.10
N GLN A 203 -12.27 -14.88 -0.22
CA GLN A 203 -13.41 -14.23 0.41
C GLN A 203 -13.59 -12.82 -0.14
N LEU A 204 -14.78 -12.53 -0.65
CA LEU A 204 -15.20 -11.18 -0.97
C LEU A 204 -15.72 -10.48 0.28
N MET A 205 -15.08 -9.39 0.66
CA MET A 205 -15.40 -8.65 1.89
C MET A 205 -16.62 -7.75 1.74
N GLN A 206 -17.00 -7.40 0.51
CA GLN A 206 -18.24 -6.67 0.21
C GLN A 206 -18.98 -7.24 -0.99
N HIS A 207 -20.29 -7.04 -1.00
CA HIS A 207 -21.21 -7.56 -2.01
C HIS A 207 -21.44 -6.54 -3.13
N GLY A 208 -21.66 -7.01 -4.35
CA GLY A 208 -22.08 -6.18 -5.48
C GLY A 208 -20.97 -5.49 -6.27
N ASP A 209 -19.70 -5.62 -5.85
CA ASP A 209 -18.56 -5.18 -6.66
C ASP A 209 -18.18 -6.22 -7.72
N TYR A 210 -17.52 -5.75 -8.77
CA TYR A 210 -17.07 -6.62 -9.84
C TYR A 210 -16.01 -7.56 -9.31
N CYS A 211 -16.25 -8.87 -9.41
CA CYS A 211 -15.27 -9.91 -9.17
C CYS A 211 -15.52 -11.13 -10.07
N GLU A 212 -14.47 -11.65 -10.68
CA GLU A 212 -14.45 -12.88 -11.46
C GLU A 212 -13.30 -13.77 -10.99
N VAL A 213 -13.56 -15.07 -10.91
CA VAL A 213 -12.55 -16.09 -10.63
C VAL A 213 -12.60 -17.14 -11.73
N ASN A 214 -11.49 -17.37 -12.42
CA ASN A 214 -11.41 -18.30 -13.57
C ASN A 214 -12.50 -18.03 -14.62
N ASP A 215 -12.62 -16.76 -15.02
CA ASP A 215 -13.61 -16.24 -15.98
C ASP A 215 -15.08 -16.44 -15.57
N LYS A 216 -15.34 -16.77 -14.29
CA LYS A 216 -16.69 -16.91 -13.75
C LYS A 216 -16.98 -15.79 -12.76
N ARG A 217 -18.10 -15.12 -13.00
CA ARG A 217 -18.62 -14.08 -12.12
C ARG A 217 -18.94 -14.63 -10.73
N VAL A 218 -18.46 -13.94 -9.70
CA VAL A 218 -18.73 -14.26 -8.30
C VAL A 218 -19.24 -13.01 -7.56
N GLY A 219 -19.95 -13.16 -6.45
CA GLY A 219 -20.36 -12.01 -5.62
C GLY A 219 -21.66 -11.30 -6.03
N TYR A 220 -22.53 -11.95 -6.82
CA TYR A 220 -23.83 -11.38 -7.19
C TYR A 220 -24.85 -11.48 -6.04
N GLY A 221 -25.46 -10.36 -5.64
CA GLY A 221 -26.50 -10.31 -4.61
C GLY A 221 -26.02 -9.78 -3.26
N ALA A 222 -26.72 -10.14 -2.17
CA ALA A 222 -26.50 -9.59 -0.83
C ALA A 222 -25.82 -10.57 0.15
N SER A 223 -25.23 -11.66 -0.35
CA SER A 223 -24.64 -12.72 0.48
C SER A 223 -23.12 -12.74 0.42
N SER A 224 -22.48 -13.07 1.55
CA SER A 224 -21.06 -13.39 1.60
C SER A 224 -20.71 -14.45 0.57
N THR A 225 -19.66 -14.17 -0.19
CA THR A 225 -19.21 -15.04 -1.27
C THR A 225 -17.81 -15.49 -0.95
N THR A 226 -17.68 -16.79 -0.78
CA THR A 226 -16.39 -17.48 -0.71
C THR A 226 -16.24 -18.38 -1.92
N VAL A 227 -15.03 -18.43 -2.48
CA VAL A 227 -14.69 -19.23 -3.65
C VAL A 227 -13.50 -20.10 -3.28
N PRO A 228 -13.62 -21.44 -3.31
CA PRO A 228 -12.50 -22.31 -3.01
C PRO A 228 -11.41 -22.17 -4.08
N LEU A 229 -10.16 -22.05 -3.65
CA LEU A 229 -8.97 -22.04 -4.49
C LEU A 229 -8.24 -23.37 -4.27
N GLN A 230 -8.25 -24.22 -5.30
CA GLN A 230 -7.58 -25.51 -5.26
C GLN A 230 -6.10 -25.33 -5.62
N LYS A 231 -5.28 -26.35 -5.39
CA LYS A 231 -3.89 -26.34 -5.85
C LYS A 231 -3.82 -26.13 -7.37
N GLY A 232 -2.94 -25.24 -7.83
CA GLY A 232 -2.77 -24.87 -9.24
C GLY A 232 -3.09 -23.40 -9.53
N ASP A 233 -3.26 -23.09 -10.81
CA ASP A 233 -3.40 -21.72 -11.30
C ASP A 233 -4.85 -21.23 -11.27
N HIS A 234 -5.02 -20.01 -10.78
CA HIS A 234 -6.28 -19.29 -10.75
C HIS A 234 -6.11 -17.88 -11.32
N THR A 235 -7.13 -17.37 -12.01
CA THR A 235 -7.22 -15.96 -12.37
C THR A 235 -8.28 -15.29 -11.50
N VAL A 236 -7.98 -14.09 -11.02
CA VAL A 236 -8.89 -13.29 -10.21
C VAL A 236 -8.92 -11.87 -10.77
N SER A 237 -10.10 -11.38 -11.12
CA SER A 237 -10.28 -10.02 -11.61
C SER A 237 -11.33 -9.27 -10.82
N PHE A 238 -11.03 -8.08 -10.30
CA PHE A 238 -11.96 -7.32 -9.47
C PHE A 238 -11.77 -5.79 -9.54
N GLY A 239 -12.74 -5.03 -9.02
CA GLY A 239 -12.68 -3.57 -8.94
C GLY A 239 -13.53 -2.87 -10.00
N ASP A 240 -12.93 -2.03 -10.84
CA ASP A 240 -13.64 -1.34 -11.93
C ASP A 240 -13.90 -2.30 -13.10
N PRO A 241 -15.13 -2.51 -13.58
CA PRO A 241 -15.39 -3.38 -14.72
C PRO A 241 -14.69 -2.96 -16.03
N VAL A 242 -14.34 -1.68 -16.19
CA VAL A 242 -13.72 -1.15 -17.40
C VAL A 242 -12.21 -1.38 -17.40
N ASP A 243 -11.58 -1.25 -16.23
CA ASP A 243 -10.14 -1.48 -16.02
C ASP A 243 -9.94 -2.23 -14.68
N PRO A 244 -10.27 -3.53 -14.64
CA PRO A 244 -10.24 -4.30 -13.40
C PRO A 244 -8.81 -4.62 -13.03
N TYR A 245 -8.52 -4.70 -11.73
CA TYR A 245 -7.33 -5.43 -11.31
C TYR A 245 -7.47 -6.88 -11.73
N ALA A 246 -6.43 -7.45 -12.36
CA ALA A 246 -6.38 -8.84 -12.79
C ALA A 246 -5.09 -9.50 -12.29
N PHE A 247 -5.23 -10.53 -11.46
CA PHE A 247 -4.13 -11.27 -10.86
C PHE A 247 -4.16 -12.74 -11.27
N GLY A 248 -2.99 -13.30 -11.51
CA GLY A 248 -2.75 -14.74 -11.58
C GLY A 248 -2.28 -15.21 -10.22
N ILE A 249 -2.85 -16.30 -9.72
CA ILE A 249 -2.61 -16.82 -8.38
C ILE A 249 -2.34 -18.32 -8.51
N GLU A 250 -1.10 -18.72 -8.25
CA GLU A 250 -0.66 -20.11 -8.24
C GLU A 250 -0.66 -20.61 -6.78
N ILE A 251 -1.56 -21.53 -6.45
CA ILE A 251 -1.64 -22.16 -5.12
C ILE A 251 -0.70 -23.36 -5.07
N LEU A 252 0.15 -23.41 -4.03
CA LEU A 252 1.24 -24.41 -3.87
C LEU A 252 0.84 -25.65 -3.07
#